data_AF-A0A920VXI9-F1
#
_entry.id   AF-A0A920VXI9-F1
#
_cell.length_a   1.000
_cell.length_b   1.000
_cell.length_c   1.000
_cell.angle_alpha   90.00
_cell.angle_beta   90.00
_cell.angle_gamma   90.00
#
_symmetry.space_group_name_H-M   'P 1'
#
loop_
_entity.id
_entity.type
_entity.pdbx_description
1 polymer ?
#
loop_
_entity_poly.entity_id
_entity_poly.type
_entity_poly.pdbx_seq_one_letter_code
_entity_poly.pdbx_strand_id
1 'polypeptide(L)'
;MHLGLMKTYNASKSQTFYKLRWPTSTPFLFASFKVSIAISLVGAIVGELPAGARAGLGARLLTGSYYGQTVQIWSALFVASIIAASFVFLMTVMEGKVQKRMGVQA
;
A
#
# COMPACT_ATOMS: atom_id res chain seq x y z
N MET A 1 -26.90 10.97 -7.70
CA MET A 1 -28.15 10.22 -7.48
C MET A 1 -28.33 9.74 -6.04
N HIS A 2 -27.39 8.98 -5.44
CA HIS A 2 -27.55 8.41 -4.08
C HIS A 2 -27.71 9.42 -2.92
N LEU A 3 -27.08 10.60 -2.99
CA LEU A 3 -27.25 11.66 -1.98
C LEU A 3 -28.66 12.26 -1.97
N GLY A 4 -29.34 12.27 -3.12
CA GLY A 4 -30.72 12.74 -3.23
C GLY A 4 -31.69 11.80 -2.50
N LEU A 5 -31.50 10.49 -2.67
CA LEU A 5 -32.29 9.45 -2.00
C LEU A 5 -32.13 9.50 -0.47
N MET A 6 -30.91 9.71 0.03
CA MET A 6 -30.68 9.84 1.49
C MET A 6 -31.42 11.05 2.08
N LYS A 7 -31.54 12.15 1.32
CA LYS A 7 -32.35 13.31 1.73
C LYS A 7 -33.85 12.99 1.73
N THR A 8 -34.34 12.25 0.74
CA THR A 8 -35.76 11.81 0.69
C THR A 8 -36.10 10.88 1.85
N TYR A 9 -35.18 10.03 2.30
CA TYR A 9 -35.36 9.16 3.46
C TYR A 9 -35.10 9.84 4.82
N ASN A 10 -34.90 11.16 4.86
CA ASN A 10 -34.55 11.91 6.08
C ASN A 10 -33.37 11.29 6.85
N ALA A 11 -32.37 10.76 6.13
CA ALA A 11 -31.24 10.08 6.75
C ALA A 11 -30.35 11.08 7.50
N SER A 12 -29.93 10.72 8.71
CA SER A 12 -29.02 11.58 9.50
C SER A 12 -27.64 11.69 8.83
N LYS A 13 -26.89 12.75 9.16
CA LYS A 13 -25.52 12.95 8.64
C LYS A 13 -24.62 11.74 8.88
N SER A 14 -24.75 11.10 10.04
CA SER A 14 -24.00 9.89 10.41
C SER A 14 -24.40 8.69 9.54
N GLN A 15 -25.71 8.51 9.26
CA GLN A 15 -26.17 7.43 8.38
C GLN A 15 -25.66 7.62 6.94
N THR A 16 -25.69 8.86 6.44
CA THR A 16 -25.13 9.19 5.12
C THR A 16 -23.62 8.94 5.07
N PHE A 17 -22.89 9.22 6.15
CA PHE A 17 -21.46 8.94 6.22
C PHE A 17 -21.16 7.43 6.15
N TYR A 18 -21.70 6.64 7.08
CA TYR A 18 -21.37 5.22 7.19
C TYR A 18 -21.95 4.35 6.07
N LYS A 19 -23.13 4.69 5.53
CA LYS A 19 -23.80 3.87 4.50
C LYS A 19 -23.52 4.30 3.07
N LEU A 20 -23.07 5.54 2.84
CA LEU A 20 -22.86 6.06 1.49
C LEU A 20 -21.46 6.60 1.26
N ARG A 21 -20.93 7.48 2.13
CA ARG A 21 -19.60 8.07 1.89
C ARG A 21 -18.49 7.06 2.13
N TRP A 22 -18.55 6.32 3.24
CA TRP A 22 -17.54 5.35 3.63
C TRP A 22 -17.37 4.22 2.61
N PRO A 23 -18.42 3.49 2.18
CA PRO A 23 -18.28 2.40 1.23
C PRO A 23 -17.76 2.90 -0.12
N THR A 24 -18.29 4.03 -0.62
CA THR A 24 -17.90 4.59 -1.92
C THR A 24 -16.46 5.11 -1.94
N SER A 25 -15.92 5.59 -0.82
CA SER A 25 -14.52 6.05 -0.76
C SER A 25 -13.50 4.94 -0.55
N THR A 26 -13.92 3.77 -0.07
CA THR A 26 -12.98 2.69 0.28
C THR A 26 -12.11 2.19 -0.88
N PRO A 27 -12.60 2.01 -2.13
CA PRO A 27 -11.75 1.53 -3.22
C PRO A 27 -10.64 2.54 -3.56
N PHE A 28 -10.98 3.83 -3.52
CA PHE A 28 -10.01 4.91 -3.74
C PHE A 28 -8.93 4.94 -2.66
N LEU A 29 -9.31 4.70 -1.40
CA LEU A 29 -8.38 4.63 -0.29
C LEU A 29 -7.41 3.45 -0.42
N PHE A 30 -7.88 2.27 -0.83
CA PHE A 30 -7.01 1.12 -1.10
C PHE A 30 -6.10 1.35 -2.30
N ALA A 31 -6.60 1.98 -3.37
CA ALA A 31 -5.77 2.36 -4.51
C ALA A 31 -4.61 3.27 -4.08
N SER A 32 -4.88 4.29 -3.26
CA SER A 32 -3.83 5.16 -2.71
C SER A 32 -2.84 4.39 -1.84
N PHE A 33 -3.30 3.46 -0.98
CA PHE A 33 -2.40 2.66 -0.15
C PHE A 33 -1.45 1.78 -0.95
N LYS A 34 -1.91 1.16 -2.04
CA LYS A 34 -1.02 0.36 -2.90
C LYS A 34 0.12 1.20 -3.49
N VAL A 35 -0.16 2.45 -3.87
CA VAL A 35 0.87 3.38 -4.35
C VAL A 35 1.80 3.81 -3.21
N SER A 36 1.25 4.13 -2.04
CA SER A 36 2.04 4.52 -0.87
C SER A 36 3.01 3.43 -0.40
N ILE A 37 2.68 2.15 -0.55
CA ILE A 37 3.58 1.04 -0.25
C ILE A 37 4.89 1.14 -1.05
N ALA A 38 4.79 1.38 -2.37
CA ALA A 38 5.96 1.49 -3.23
C ALA A 38 6.86 2.65 -2.80
N ILE A 39 6.25 3.82 -2.55
CA ILE A 39 6.98 5.03 -2.13
C ILE A 39 7.61 4.82 -0.75
N SER A 40 6.89 4.20 0.18
CA SER A 40 7.41 3.91 1.53
C SER A 40 8.60 2.97 1.49
N LEU A 41 8.58 1.95 0.63
CA LEU A 41 9.69 1.01 0.51
C LEU A 41 10.94 1.69 -0.04
N VAL A 42 10.79 2.52 -1.08
CA VAL A 42 11.88 3.33 -1.61
C VAL A 42 12.43 4.27 -0.54
N GLY A 43 11.54 4.96 0.17
CA GLY A 43 11.91 5.86 1.27
C GLY A 43 12.67 5.14 2.39
N ALA A 44 12.25 3.94 2.76
CA ALA A 44 12.96 3.12 3.76
C ALA A 44 14.35 2.72 3.28
N ILE A 45 14.48 2.19 2.06
CA ILE A 45 15.76 1.78 1.47
C ILE A 45 16.74 2.95 1.38
N VAL A 46 16.27 4.11 0.91
CA VAL A 46 17.11 5.32 0.82
C VAL A 46 17.44 5.87 2.21
N GLY A 47 16.49 5.81 3.15
CA GLY A 47 16.65 6.25 4.54
C GLY A 47 17.64 5.41 5.36
N GLU A 48 17.93 4.17 4.94
CA GLU A 48 18.97 3.33 5.55
C GLU A 48 20.41 3.86 5.30
N LEU A 49 20.61 4.62 4.21
CA LEU A 49 21.95 5.02 3.77
C LEU A 49 22.62 6.05 4.71
N PRO A 50 21.94 7.13 5.16
CA PRO A 50 22.52 8.09 6.10
C PRO A 50 22.84 7.50 7.48
N ALA A 51 22.17 6.41 7.88
CA ALA A 51 22.39 5.72 9.16
C ALA A 51 23.68 4.86 9.19
N GLY A 52 24.55 5.01 8.19
CA GLY A 52 25.84 4.34 8.12
C GLY A 52 25.80 2.95 7.46
N ALA A 53 24.73 2.63 6.72
CA ALA A 53 24.61 1.41 5.91
C ALA A 53 25.08 0.12 6.61
N ARG A 54 24.79 0.00 7.92
CA ARG A 54 25.29 -1.12 8.75
C ARG A 54 24.49 -2.40 8.55
N ALA A 55 23.20 -2.26 8.27
CA ALA A 55 22.26 -3.34 8.03
C ALA A 55 21.10 -2.84 7.14
N GLY A 56 20.40 -3.76 6.47
CA GLY A 56 19.27 -3.45 5.60
C GLY A 56 19.52 -3.73 4.12
N LEU A 57 18.47 -3.63 3.31
CA LEU A 57 18.53 -3.93 1.87
C LEU A 57 19.32 -2.86 1.12
N GLY A 58 19.16 -1.58 1.48
CA GLY A 58 19.91 -0.47 0.89
C GLY A 58 21.39 -0.57 1.19
N ALA A 59 21.73 -0.94 2.42
CA ALA A 59 23.11 -1.22 2.84
C ALA A 59 23.75 -2.38 2.05
N ARG A 60 23.01 -3.48 1.84
CA ARG A 60 23.50 -4.64 1.07
C ARG A 60 23.66 -4.33 -0.41
N LEU A 61 22.81 -3.48 -0.98
CA LEU A 61 22.97 -2.99 -2.35
C LEU A 61 24.21 -2.10 -2.48
N LEU A 62 24.40 -1.17 -1.53
CA LEU A 62 25.52 -0.24 -1.54
C LEU A 62 26.87 -0.95 -1.39
N THR A 63 26.98 -1.86 -0.42
CA THR A 63 28.18 -2.68 -0.20
C THR A 63 28.47 -3.60 -1.39
N GLY A 64 27.46 -4.22 -1.98
CA GLY A 64 27.61 -5.02 -3.20
C GLY A 64 28.13 -4.19 -4.38
N SER A 65 27.70 -2.93 -4.50
CA SER A 65 28.22 -1.98 -5.50
C SER A 65 29.69 -1.63 -5.25
N TYR A 66 30.08 -1.35 -3.99
CA TYR A 66 31.47 -1.04 -3.64
C TYR A 66 32.44 -2.17 -3.94
N TYR A 67 32.06 -3.42 -3.70
CA TYR A 67 32.93 -4.59 -3.86
C TYR A 67 32.69 -5.34 -5.19
N GLY A 68 31.87 -4.81 -6.09
CA GLY A 68 31.56 -5.46 -7.38
C GLY A 68 30.86 -6.82 -7.24
N GLN A 69 30.25 -7.11 -6.10
CA GLN A 69 29.56 -8.37 -5.84
C GLN A 69 28.16 -8.34 -6.47
N THR A 70 28.09 -8.64 -7.76
CA THR A 70 26.83 -8.68 -8.53
C THR A 70 25.80 -9.63 -7.92
N VAL A 71 26.23 -10.80 -7.42
CA VAL A 71 25.34 -11.78 -6.75
C VAL A 71 24.62 -11.13 -5.56
N GLN A 72 25.33 -10.34 -4.75
CA GLN A 72 24.75 -9.67 -3.60
C GLN A 72 23.72 -8.61 -4.04
N ILE A 73 24.04 -7.81 -5.06
CA ILE A 73 23.14 -6.78 -5.59
C ILE A 73 21.84 -7.42 -6.09
N TRP A 74 21.94 -8.45 -6.93
CA TRP A 74 20.78 -9.14 -7.47
C TRP A 74 19.96 -9.83 -6.38
N SER A 75 20.61 -10.48 -5.41
CA SER A 75 19.91 -11.10 -4.28
C SER A 75 19.09 -10.09 -3.47
N ALA A 76 19.68 -8.91 -3.19
CA ALA A 76 18.99 -7.85 -2.46
C ALA A 76 17.82 -7.26 -3.27
N LEU A 77 17.99 -7.11 -4.60
CA LEU A 77 16.91 -6.68 -5.49
C LEU A 77 15.74 -7.68 -5.49
N PHE A 78 16.00 -8.97 -5.65
CA PHE A 78 14.96 -10.00 -5.61
C PHE A 78 14.20 -10.00 -4.28
N VAL A 79 14.92 -9.91 -3.15
CA VAL A 79 14.28 -9.83 -1.83
C VAL A 79 13.43 -8.57 -1.71
N ALA A 80 13.93 -7.41 -2.15
CA ALA A 80 13.16 -6.17 -2.14
C ALA A 80 11.90 -6.26 -3.01
N SER A 81 11.99 -6.87 -4.20
CA SER A 81 10.84 -7.11 -5.08
C SER A 81 9.81 -8.04 -4.46
N ILE A 82 10.24 -9.13 -3.82
CA ILE A 82 9.34 -10.06 -3.11
C ILE A 82 8.62 -9.35 -1.97
N ILE A 83 9.33 -8.53 -1.19
CA ILE A 83 8.73 -7.75 -0.12
C ILE A 83 7.69 -6.79 -0.71
N ALA A 84 8.04 -5.99 -1.72
CA ALA A 84 7.11 -5.08 -2.38
C ALA A 84 5.84 -5.82 -2.87
N ALA A 85 6.02 -6.92 -3.60
CA ALA A 85 4.95 -7.73 -4.14
C ALA A 85 4.06 -8.30 -3.02
N SER A 86 4.66 -8.80 -1.92
CA SER A 86 3.93 -9.35 -0.79
C SER A 86 3.04 -8.31 -0.09
N PHE A 87 3.53 -7.07 0.08
CA PHE A 87 2.76 -5.98 0.65
C PHE A 87 1.60 -5.54 -0.25
N VAL A 88 1.84 -5.39 -1.55
CA VAL A 88 0.79 -5.04 -2.53
C VAL A 88 -0.24 -6.17 -2.63
N PHE A 89 0.19 -7.42 -2.60
CA PHE A 89 -0.69 -8.59 -2.58
C PHE A 89 -1.56 -8.59 -1.33
N LEU A 90 -0.97 -8.39 -0.15
CA LEU A 90 -1.70 -8.32 1.12
C LEU A 90 -2.76 -7.21 1.06
N MET A 91 -2.41 -6.03 0.57
CA MET A 91 -3.37 -4.93 0.39
C MET A 91 -4.49 -5.27 -0.60
N THR A 92 -4.18 -5.98 -1.68
CA THR A 92 -5.19 -6.42 -2.65
C THR A 92 -6.16 -7.43 -2.05
N VAL A 93 -5.67 -8.36 -1.22
CA VAL A 93 -6.52 -9.30 -0.48
C VAL A 93 -7.39 -8.57 0.55
N MET A 94 -6.83 -7.58 1.25
CA MET A 94 -7.58 -6.77 2.21
C MET A 94 -8.68 -5.96 1.53
N GLU A 95 -8.37 -5.32 0.40
CA GLU A 95 -9.35 -4.58 -0.41
C GLU A 95 -10.52 -5.49 -0.81
N GLY A 96 -10.23 -6.67 -1.36
CA GLY A 96 -11.27 -7.62 -1.77
C GLY A 96 -12.13 -8.10 -0.60
N LYS A 97 -11.54 -8.36 0.57
CA LYS A 97 -12.29 -8.73 1.78
C LYS A 97 -13.19 -7.58 2.26
N VAL A 98 -12.70 -6.35 2.22
CA VAL A 98 -13.44 -5.17 2.68
C VAL A 98 -14.57 -4.82 1.72
N GLN A 99 -14.34 -4.81 0.41
CA GLN A 99 -15.37 -4.58 -0.60
C GLN A 99 -16.47 -5.64 -0.52
N LYS A 100 -16.10 -6.93 -0.37
CA LYS A 100 -17.07 -8.02 -0.17
C LYS A 100 -17.92 -7.83 1.08
N ARG A 101 -17.33 -7.36 2.20
CA ARG A 101 -18.07 -7.05 3.44
C ARG A 101 -19.03 -5.87 3.28
N MET A 102 -18.71 -4.91 2.42
CA MET A 102 -19.54 -3.73 2.20
C MET A 102 -20.61 -3.92 1.11
N GLY A 103 -20.70 -5.11 0.51
CA GLY A 103 -21.67 -5.39 -0.55
C GLY A 103 -21.41 -4.58 -1.83
N VAL A 104 -20.23 -3.96 -1.94
CA VAL A 104 -19.77 -3.30 -3.16
C VAL A 104 -19.29 -4.43 -4.06
N GLN A 105 -20.23 -5.09 -4.74
CA GLN A 105 -19.87 -5.96 -5.85
C GLN A 105 -19.34 -5.07 -6.97
N ALA A 106 -18.07 -5.30 -7.32
CA ALA A 106 -17.45 -4.81 -8.54
C ALA A 106 -18.05 -5.53 -9.75
#